data_AF-A0A671W9X1-F1
#
_entry.id   AF-A0A671W9X1-F1
#
_cell.length_a   1.000
_cell.length_b   1.000
_cell.length_c   1.000
_cell.angle_alpha   90.00
_cell.angle_beta   90.00
_cell.angle_gamma   90.00
#
_symmetry.space_group_name_H-M   'P 1'
#
loop_
_entity.id
_entity.type
_entity.pdbx_description
1 polymer ?
#
loop_
_entity_poly.entity_id
_entity_poly.type
_entity_poly.pdbx_seq_one_letter_code
_entity_poly.pdbx_strand_id
1 'polypeptide(L)'
;MVKHQPLQVYEKQVFVSFVTGIYGCRWKRYQRSQDDSSRWECTWFIILCSSFLLLLFWAYFWSVAQNDFNEFNLSVYNRSGVWKDETIPLLASTTVGFSYITFLLILALFHISLGQQLNLYWVHKIGVSATLLTTISGVITVDDIWRDEWDILFVSLQATAPFLHIGALATVTAVSWLIAGYVIRRERSNFQIMVLLVYALVLVALYLVPLTFNCPCIMDRHRLKPRPDIIGRRGAPMLAPEHTVVSFNRALQHGASSLEADVAISVDGVPFLMRDRTLRRTTDVSKIFPARQLDDASLFNWTEIRSLNAGQWFLKSDPYWTVETLTARERSRIGNQTVCSLTEMLRLASRANISALLNIRKPLPEHPRSRNWFMDTLWAVQKSGISQKRVTWTPDTDRGRVRGLQQAANEKLSVEEIRQRGITSLTLHYSKASHRDIQEYLANNVSVTVYPVNEPWLYSILWCSGVPSVSSDAPQVLRKVPYPIWLMSQNAYNFIWISSDLLSLIIVIGIFCFQKWKMSGMQNYNPEQIMLSAVSHRTSRDVNIMKEKLILSGAPIRMGVRANC
;
A
#
# COMPACT_ATOMS: atom_id res chain seq x y z
N MET A 1 44.38 -52.91 16.79
CA MET A 1 43.57 -53.04 15.57
C MET A 1 42.52 -51.93 15.58
N VAL A 2 42.79 -50.85 14.83
CA VAL A 2 41.87 -49.72 14.67
C VAL A 2 40.70 -50.21 13.80
N LYS A 3 39.48 -50.21 14.33
CA LYS A 3 38.27 -50.50 13.54
C LYS A 3 37.97 -49.26 12.69
N HIS A 4 38.28 -49.32 11.41
CA HIS A 4 37.73 -48.37 10.44
C HIS A 4 36.21 -48.57 10.40
N GLN A 5 35.46 -47.57 10.87
CA GLN A 5 34.05 -47.43 10.52
C GLN A 5 33.94 -47.35 8.99
N PRO A 6 32.91 -47.97 8.37
CA PRO A 6 32.74 -47.87 6.95
C PRO A 6 32.51 -46.39 6.58
N LEU A 7 33.23 -45.93 5.56
CA LEU A 7 32.99 -44.64 4.91
C LEU A 7 31.54 -44.64 4.43
N GLN A 8 30.65 -44.01 5.20
CA GLN A 8 29.32 -43.67 4.75
C GLN A 8 29.48 -42.75 3.54
N VAL A 9 29.14 -43.26 2.36
CA VAL A 9 29.00 -42.46 1.15
C VAL A 9 27.78 -41.57 1.40
N TYR A 10 28.05 -40.32 1.78
CA TYR A 10 27.01 -39.36 2.13
C TYR A 10 26.55 -38.59 0.91
N GLU A 11 25.23 -38.61 0.69
CA GLU A 11 24.56 -37.79 -0.31
C GLU A 11 24.84 -36.29 -0.06
N LYS A 12 25.20 -35.56 -1.11
CA LYS A 12 25.44 -34.10 -1.00
C LYS A 12 24.12 -33.39 -0.74
N GLN A 13 23.89 -32.99 0.51
CA GLN A 13 22.76 -32.12 0.89
C GLN A 13 23.03 -30.66 0.49
N VAL A 14 23.07 -30.38 -0.82
CA VAL A 14 23.39 -29.07 -1.39
C VAL A 14 22.38 -28.01 -0.93
N PHE A 15 21.09 -28.35 -0.91
CA PHE A 15 20.02 -27.43 -0.48
C PHE A 15 20.17 -26.98 0.98
N VAL A 16 20.40 -27.92 1.90
CA VAL A 16 20.61 -27.59 3.32
C VAL A 16 21.86 -26.71 3.48
N SER A 17 22.92 -26.99 2.73
CA SER A 17 24.15 -26.20 2.72
C SER A 17 23.92 -24.76 2.29
N PHE A 18 23.08 -24.56 1.28
CA PHE A 18 22.71 -23.26 0.78
C PHE A 18 21.88 -22.47 1.81
N VAL A 19 20.85 -23.09 2.39
CA VAL A 19 19.97 -22.46 3.38
C VAL A 19 20.72 -22.10 4.67
N THR A 20 21.58 -22.97 5.18
CA THR A 20 22.39 -22.69 6.39
C THR A 20 23.54 -21.72 6.11
N GLY A 21 24.07 -21.76 4.89
CA GLY A 21 25.11 -20.87 4.40
C GLY A 21 24.64 -19.42 4.33
N ILE A 22 23.52 -19.15 3.66
CA ILE A 22 23.02 -17.78 3.50
C ILE A 22 22.51 -17.21 4.82
N TYR A 23 21.67 -17.94 5.56
CA TYR A 23 21.05 -17.40 6.79
C TYR A 23 22.04 -17.21 7.95
N GLY A 24 22.99 -18.15 8.11
CA GLY A 24 23.86 -18.23 9.28
C GLY A 24 25.36 -18.22 9.00
N CYS A 25 25.79 -18.08 7.74
CA CYS A 25 27.18 -18.25 7.29
C CYS A 25 27.77 -19.66 7.59
N ARG A 26 26.91 -20.68 7.63
CA ARG A 26 27.28 -22.07 7.95
C ARG A 26 27.31 -22.96 6.73
N TRP A 27 28.35 -22.79 5.90
CA TRP A 27 28.51 -23.53 4.63
C TRP A 27 28.96 -24.97 4.86
N LYS A 28 29.77 -25.24 5.88
CA LYS A 28 30.34 -26.58 6.13
C LYS A 28 29.43 -27.41 7.03
N ARG A 29 29.37 -28.73 6.79
CA ARG A 29 28.46 -29.66 7.50
C ARG A 29 28.68 -29.68 9.01
N TYR A 30 29.93 -29.63 9.49
CA TYR A 30 30.23 -29.64 10.93
C TYR A 30 29.78 -28.39 11.69
N GLN A 31 29.46 -27.31 10.98
CA GLN A 31 28.94 -26.09 11.59
C GLN A 31 27.41 -26.18 11.82
N ARG A 32 26.75 -27.16 11.18
CA ARG A 32 25.30 -27.35 11.25
C ARG A 32 24.96 -28.14 12.49
N SER A 33 23.96 -27.68 13.22
CA SER A 33 23.41 -28.39 14.37
C SER A 33 21.90 -28.53 14.20
N GLN A 34 21.43 -29.71 14.58
CA GLN A 34 20.02 -30.08 14.72
C GLN A 34 19.53 -29.91 16.16
N ASP A 35 20.34 -29.30 17.04
CA ASP A 35 19.96 -29.04 18.42
C ASP A 35 18.88 -27.95 18.47
N ASP A 36 18.17 -27.89 19.59
CA ASP A 36 17.17 -26.85 19.84
C ASP A 36 17.80 -25.45 19.75
N SER A 37 17.06 -24.50 19.16
CA SER A 37 17.51 -23.11 19.06
C SER A 37 17.56 -22.46 20.44
N SER A 38 18.57 -21.63 20.68
CA SER A 38 18.71 -20.87 21.92
C SER A 38 17.59 -19.84 22.08
N ARG A 39 17.33 -19.42 23.33
CA ARG A 39 16.38 -18.33 23.61
C ARG A 39 16.69 -17.06 22.81
N TRP A 40 17.98 -16.74 22.67
CA TRP A 40 18.44 -15.60 21.88
C TRP A 40 18.11 -15.71 20.39
N GLU A 41 18.29 -16.90 19.80
CA GLU A 41 17.93 -17.14 18.39
C GLU A 41 16.42 -17.04 18.18
N CYS A 42 15.61 -17.56 19.12
CA CYS A 42 14.17 -17.39 19.11
C CYS A 42 13.75 -15.92 19.20
N THR A 43 14.40 -15.12 20.05
CA THR A 43 14.15 -13.67 20.13
C THR A 43 14.41 -12.97 18.78
N TRP A 44 15.51 -13.30 18.11
CA TRP A 44 15.81 -12.74 16.79
C TRP A 44 14.81 -13.16 15.72
N PHE A 45 14.31 -14.39 15.78
CA PHE A 45 13.22 -14.83 14.90
C PHE A 45 11.93 -14.06 15.16
N ILE A 46 11.58 -13.77 16.43
CA ILE A 46 10.44 -12.92 16.77
C ILE A 46 10.63 -11.51 16.20
N ILE A 47 11.82 -10.91 16.37
CA ILE A 47 12.13 -9.59 15.79
C ILE A 47 11.97 -9.62 14.27
N LEU A 48 12.49 -10.66 13.60
CA LEU A 48 12.35 -10.82 12.15
C LEU A 48 10.88 -10.89 11.70
N CYS A 49 10.05 -11.67 12.40
CA CYS A 49 8.61 -11.76 12.13
C CYS A 49 7.90 -10.41 12.37
N SER A 50 8.20 -9.71 13.46
CA SER A 50 7.63 -8.40 13.75
C SER A 50 8.04 -7.36 12.69
N SER A 51 9.31 -7.36 12.27
CA SER A 51 9.79 -6.51 11.19
C SER A 51 9.07 -6.79 9.87
N PHE A 52 8.83 -8.07 9.55
CA PHE A 52 8.06 -8.46 8.36
C PHE A 52 6.63 -7.91 8.41
N LEU A 53 5.93 -8.09 9.54
CA LEU A 53 4.55 -7.62 9.69
C LEU A 53 4.45 -6.09 9.61
N LEU A 54 5.39 -5.37 10.23
CA LEU A 54 5.45 -3.92 10.15
C LEU A 54 5.69 -3.45 8.71
N LEU A 55 6.65 -4.06 8.00
CA LEU A 55 6.93 -3.71 6.60
C LEU A 55 5.80 -4.11 5.65
N LEU A 56 5.09 -5.20 5.91
CA LEU A 56 3.93 -5.60 5.14
C LEU A 56 2.82 -4.54 5.26
N PHE A 57 2.55 -4.09 6.49
CA PHE A 57 1.62 -2.99 6.75
C PHE A 57 2.09 -1.69 6.07
N TRP A 58 3.37 -1.36 6.21
CA TRP A 58 3.96 -0.16 5.61
C TRP A 58 3.92 -0.16 4.09
N ALA A 59 4.26 -1.28 3.46
CA ALA A 59 4.15 -1.46 2.00
C ALA A 59 2.69 -1.36 1.53
N TYR A 60 1.76 -1.94 2.29
CA TYR A 60 0.33 -1.81 2.01
C TYR A 60 -0.13 -0.35 2.08
N PHE A 61 0.25 0.39 3.13
CA PHE A 61 -0.04 1.82 3.27
C PHE A 61 0.42 2.60 2.02
N TRP A 62 1.67 2.43 1.61
CA TRP A 62 2.20 3.15 0.44
C TRP A 62 1.58 2.74 -0.88
N SER A 63 1.17 1.48 -1.02
CA SER A 63 0.42 1.03 -2.21
C SER A 63 -0.95 1.72 -2.31
N VAL A 64 -1.61 1.95 -1.18
CA VAL A 64 -2.94 2.59 -1.13
C VAL A 64 -2.81 4.11 -1.24
N ALA A 65 -1.79 4.70 -0.61
CA ALA A 65 -1.50 6.13 -0.60
C ALA A 65 -1.12 6.71 -1.97
N GLN A 66 -0.97 5.86 -3.01
CA GLN A 66 -0.72 6.29 -4.38
C GLN A 66 -1.73 7.33 -4.89
N ASN A 67 -2.98 7.27 -4.41
CA ASN A 67 -4.00 8.27 -4.70
C ASN A 67 -3.54 9.71 -4.36
N ASP A 68 -2.70 9.86 -3.33
CA ASP A 68 -2.39 11.12 -2.66
C ASP A 68 -0.89 11.45 -2.63
N PHE A 69 -0.05 10.75 -3.42
CA PHE A 69 1.41 11.01 -3.50
C PHE A 69 1.77 12.48 -3.72
N ASN A 70 1.04 13.17 -4.60
CA ASN A 70 1.28 14.59 -4.84
C ASN A 70 0.84 15.49 -3.67
N GLU A 71 -0.18 15.08 -2.90
CA GLU A 71 -0.61 15.79 -1.68
C GLU A 71 0.42 15.59 -0.55
N PHE A 72 1.04 14.41 -0.45
CA PHE A 72 2.17 14.17 0.44
C PHE A 72 3.37 15.06 0.09
N ASN A 73 3.80 15.05 -1.19
CA ASN A 73 4.91 15.89 -1.65
C ASN A 73 4.65 17.39 -1.41
N LEU A 74 3.40 17.84 -1.56
CA LEU A 74 3.02 19.20 -1.22
C LEU A 74 3.10 19.48 0.29
N SER A 75 2.67 18.53 1.12
CA SER A 75 2.76 18.66 2.58
C SER A 75 4.21 18.79 3.04
N VAL A 76 5.12 18.02 2.43
CA VAL A 76 6.56 18.17 2.65
C VAL A 76 7.08 19.52 2.15
N TYR A 77 6.68 19.95 0.95
CA TYR A 77 7.06 21.25 0.39
C TYR A 77 6.64 22.41 1.30
N ASN A 78 5.44 22.37 1.87
CA ASN A 78 4.94 23.42 2.75
C ASN A 78 5.78 23.57 4.03
N ARG A 79 6.43 22.49 4.49
CA ARG A 79 7.34 22.51 5.65
C ARG A 79 8.78 22.86 5.27
N SER A 80 9.30 22.28 4.20
CA SER A 80 10.72 22.41 3.81
C SER A 80 11.01 23.63 2.93
N GLY A 81 9.99 24.13 2.22
CA GLY A 81 10.15 25.13 1.17
C GLY A 81 10.89 24.63 -0.07
N VAL A 82 11.16 23.33 -0.21
CA VAL A 82 11.86 22.78 -1.38
C VAL A 82 11.01 21.68 -1.98
N TRP A 83 10.68 21.83 -3.26
CA TRP A 83 9.91 20.79 -3.97
C TRP A 83 10.84 19.65 -4.32
N LYS A 84 10.56 18.47 -3.77
CA LYS A 84 11.21 17.21 -4.06
C LYS A 84 10.16 16.12 -4.05
N ASP A 85 10.38 15.11 -4.88
CA ASP A 85 9.55 13.92 -4.86
C ASP A 85 10.10 12.94 -3.82
N GLU A 86 9.54 13.03 -2.61
CA GLU A 86 9.97 12.22 -1.46
C GLU A 86 9.36 10.81 -1.49
N THR A 87 8.39 10.56 -2.39
CA THR A 87 7.76 9.25 -2.52
C THR A 87 8.71 8.21 -3.11
N ILE A 88 9.53 8.59 -4.10
CA ILE A 88 10.49 7.69 -4.77
C ILE A 88 11.48 7.03 -3.79
N PRO A 89 12.31 7.80 -3.03
CA PRO A 89 13.29 7.20 -2.14
C PRO A 89 12.63 6.34 -1.06
N LEU A 90 11.44 6.72 -0.63
CA LEU A 90 10.71 6.04 0.42
C LEU A 90 10.08 4.72 -0.06
N LEU A 91 9.50 4.70 -1.26
CA LEU A 91 9.04 3.47 -1.92
C LEU A 91 10.20 2.53 -2.22
N ALA A 92 11.34 3.06 -2.70
CA ALA A 92 12.53 2.26 -2.96
C ALA A 92 13.07 1.62 -1.67
N SER A 93 13.21 2.40 -0.60
CA SER A 93 13.64 1.90 0.71
C SER A 93 12.69 0.83 1.26
N THR A 94 11.38 1.08 1.17
CA THR A 94 10.34 0.12 1.61
C THR A 94 10.41 -1.18 0.82
N THR A 95 10.57 -1.09 -0.50
CA THR A 95 10.66 -2.27 -1.39
C THR A 95 11.90 -3.11 -1.10
N VAL A 96 13.07 -2.46 -0.93
CA VAL A 96 14.33 -3.14 -0.59
C VAL A 96 14.23 -3.80 0.79
N GLY A 97 13.74 -3.06 1.79
CA GLY A 97 13.56 -3.57 3.14
C GLY A 97 12.59 -4.75 3.20
N PHE A 98 11.41 -4.61 2.57
CA PHE A 98 10.40 -5.67 2.50
C PHE A 98 10.93 -6.92 1.81
N SER A 99 11.61 -6.77 0.66
CA SER A 99 12.19 -7.91 -0.07
C SER A 99 13.26 -8.64 0.74
N TYR A 100 14.14 -7.89 1.40
CA TYR A 100 15.22 -8.44 2.23
C TYR A 100 14.68 -9.23 3.44
N ILE A 101 13.75 -8.63 4.18
CA ILE A 101 13.14 -9.25 5.36
C ILE A 101 12.30 -10.48 4.98
N THR A 102 11.54 -10.40 3.88
CA THR A 102 10.77 -11.53 3.35
C THR A 102 11.69 -12.70 2.97
N PHE A 103 12.80 -12.41 2.30
CA PHE A 103 13.79 -13.43 1.94
C PHE A 103 14.38 -14.13 3.17
N LEU A 104 14.77 -13.37 4.20
CA LEU A 104 15.25 -13.94 5.46
C LEU A 104 14.19 -14.75 6.19
N LEU A 105 12.94 -14.31 6.18
CA LEU A 105 11.83 -15.04 6.79
C LEU A 105 11.60 -16.38 6.09
N ILE A 106 11.62 -16.41 4.75
CA ILE A 106 11.52 -17.66 3.97
C ILE A 106 12.65 -18.63 4.33
N LEU A 107 13.89 -18.12 4.43
CA LEU A 107 15.02 -18.94 4.89
C LEU A 107 14.80 -19.47 6.31
N ALA A 108 14.33 -18.64 7.25
CA ALA A 108 14.02 -19.07 8.61
C ALA A 108 12.95 -20.18 8.63
N LEU A 109 11.89 -20.07 7.81
CA LEU A 109 10.87 -21.12 7.67
C LEU A 109 11.47 -22.42 7.11
N PHE A 110 12.43 -22.35 6.18
CA PHE A 110 13.16 -23.54 5.74
C PHE A 110 13.99 -24.15 6.87
N HIS A 111 14.69 -23.36 7.68
CA HIS A 111 15.41 -23.87 8.86
C HIS A 111 14.47 -24.62 9.81
N ILE A 112 13.29 -24.08 10.11
CA ILE A 112 12.27 -24.73 10.94
C ILE A 112 11.83 -26.05 10.30
N SER A 113 11.52 -26.05 9.00
CA SER A 113 11.06 -27.24 8.28
C SER A 113 12.11 -28.37 8.22
N LEU A 114 13.39 -27.99 8.15
CA LEU A 114 14.55 -28.89 8.09
C LEU A 114 15.10 -29.28 9.48
N GLY A 115 14.51 -28.75 10.57
CA GLY A 115 14.98 -28.98 11.93
C GLY A 115 16.40 -28.45 12.17
N GLN A 116 16.75 -27.32 11.55
CA GLN A 116 18.03 -26.63 11.75
C GLN A 116 17.87 -25.47 12.73
N GLN A 117 18.94 -25.15 13.47
CA GLN A 117 18.97 -24.00 14.37
C GLN A 117 18.78 -22.66 13.65
N LEU A 118 17.97 -21.75 14.22
CA LEU A 118 17.71 -20.40 13.73
C LEU A 118 18.86 -19.40 14.01
N ASN A 119 20.10 -19.80 13.72
CA ASN A 119 21.27 -18.94 13.90
C ASN A 119 21.36 -17.88 12.80
N LEU A 120 20.78 -16.71 13.06
CA LEU A 120 20.88 -15.54 12.18
C LEU A 120 22.28 -14.92 12.29
N TYR A 121 22.99 -14.83 11.16
CA TYR A 121 24.33 -14.26 11.12
C TYR A 121 24.33 -12.77 11.52
N TRP A 122 25.44 -12.27 12.10
CA TRP A 122 25.48 -10.92 12.67
C TRP A 122 25.22 -9.80 11.65
N VAL A 123 25.63 -9.98 10.39
CA VAL A 123 25.32 -9.02 9.31
C VAL A 123 23.81 -8.93 9.08
N HIS A 124 23.10 -10.06 9.11
CA HIS A 124 21.64 -10.07 8.98
C HIS A 124 20.97 -9.46 10.21
N LYS A 125 21.50 -9.67 11.42
CA LYS A 125 21.01 -8.99 12.63
C LYS A 125 21.09 -7.47 12.49
N ILE A 126 22.21 -6.95 11.97
CA ILE A 126 22.35 -5.52 11.67
C ILE A 126 21.34 -5.08 10.61
N GLY A 127 21.21 -5.83 9.50
CA GLY A 127 20.26 -5.51 8.44
C GLY A 127 18.81 -5.48 8.91
N VAL A 128 18.39 -6.46 9.72
CA VAL A 128 17.05 -6.53 10.31
C VAL A 128 16.81 -5.36 11.25
N SER A 129 17.75 -5.05 12.14
CA SER A 129 17.62 -3.91 13.06
C SER A 129 17.59 -2.58 12.33
N ALA A 130 18.47 -2.37 11.34
CA ALA A 130 18.50 -1.15 10.55
C ALA A 130 17.17 -0.96 9.82
N THR A 131 16.67 -2.00 9.15
CA THR A 131 15.39 -1.94 8.43
C THR A 131 14.21 -1.67 9.37
N LEU A 132 14.21 -2.28 10.55
CA LEU A 132 13.18 -2.04 11.57
C LEU A 132 13.20 -0.58 12.05
N LEU A 133 14.38 -0.07 12.41
CA LEU A 133 14.54 1.32 12.86
C LEU A 133 14.16 2.33 11.79
N THR A 134 14.58 2.13 10.54
CA THR A 134 14.21 3.01 9.43
C THR A 134 12.71 2.99 9.16
N THR A 135 12.07 1.82 9.26
CA THR A 135 10.61 1.71 9.08
C THR A 135 9.85 2.40 10.21
N ILE A 136 10.24 2.19 11.47
CA ILE A 136 9.65 2.87 12.63
C ILE A 136 9.81 4.39 12.49
N SER A 137 11.02 4.87 12.14
CA SER A 137 11.27 6.29 11.91
C SER A 137 10.40 6.84 10.76
N GLY A 138 10.21 6.07 9.69
CA GLY A 138 9.36 6.45 8.56
C GLY A 138 7.90 6.59 8.97
N VAL A 139 7.37 5.63 9.73
CA VAL A 139 6.00 5.67 10.27
C VAL A 139 5.79 6.91 11.15
N ILE A 140 6.71 7.18 12.09
CA ILE A 140 6.63 8.35 12.97
C ILE A 140 6.68 9.66 12.17
N THR A 141 7.55 9.72 11.16
CA THR A 141 7.69 10.93 10.32
C THR A 141 6.42 11.19 9.50
N VAL A 142 5.80 10.15 8.94
CA VAL A 142 4.54 10.29 8.21
C VAL A 142 3.40 10.67 9.15
N ASP A 143 3.34 10.10 10.35
CA ASP A 143 2.34 10.48 11.35
C ASP A 143 2.46 11.97 11.74
N ASP A 144 3.69 12.48 11.90
CA ASP A 144 3.91 13.89 12.21
C ASP A 144 3.56 14.83 11.04
N ILE A 145 3.87 14.45 9.80
CA ILE A 145 3.69 15.30 8.61
C ILE A 145 2.27 15.20 8.05
N TRP A 146 1.64 14.02 8.11
CA TRP A 146 0.52 13.64 7.25
C TRP A 146 -0.50 12.74 7.96
N ARG A 147 -0.77 13.04 9.24
CA ARG A 147 -1.63 12.26 10.13
C ARG A 147 -3.02 11.94 9.58
N ASP A 148 -3.67 12.92 8.95
CA ASP A 148 -5.07 12.78 8.50
C ASP A 148 -5.24 11.73 7.39
N GLU A 149 -4.17 11.38 6.68
CA GLU A 149 -4.24 10.41 5.57
C GLU A 149 -4.13 8.95 5.99
N TRP A 150 -3.93 8.66 7.28
CA TRP A 150 -4.10 7.29 7.78
C TRP A 150 -5.52 6.76 7.52
N ASP A 151 -6.50 7.66 7.35
CA ASP A 151 -7.89 7.31 7.01
C ASP A 151 -8.03 6.54 5.70
N ILE A 152 -7.07 6.68 4.76
CA ILE A 152 -7.08 5.94 3.49
C ILE A 152 -7.01 4.42 3.71
N LEU A 153 -6.38 3.98 4.81
CA LEU A 153 -6.33 2.56 5.18
C LEU A 153 -7.75 2.03 5.45
N PHE A 154 -8.56 2.75 6.21
CA PHE A 154 -9.93 2.33 6.51
C PHE A 154 -10.81 2.34 5.26
N VAL A 155 -10.64 3.33 4.37
CA VAL A 155 -11.36 3.39 3.09
C VAL A 155 -10.94 2.23 2.18
N SER A 156 -9.63 1.96 2.07
CA SER A 156 -9.12 0.87 1.22
C SER A 156 -9.56 -0.51 1.71
N LEU A 157 -9.65 -0.74 3.01
CA LEU A 157 -10.16 -2.00 3.57
C LEU A 157 -11.58 -2.32 3.09
N GLN A 158 -12.40 -1.32 2.75
CA GLN A 158 -13.71 -1.58 2.15
C GLN A 158 -13.62 -2.25 0.78
N ALA A 159 -12.53 -2.09 0.02
CA ALA A 159 -12.29 -2.84 -1.22
C ALA A 159 -11.36 -4.04 -1.04
N THR A 160 -10.32 -3.92 -0.23
CA THR A 160 -9.22 -4.91 -0.18
C THR A 160 -9.49 -6.04 0.81
N ALA A 161 -10.35 -5.85 1.81
CA ALA A 161 -10.56 -6.83 2.88
C ALA A 161 -10.94 -8.24 2.39
N PRO A 162 -11.82 -8.44 1.39
CA PRO A 162 -12.07 -9.77 0.82
C PRO A 162 -10.80 -10.47 0.31
N PHE A 163 -9.89 -9.74 -0.33
CA PHE A 163 -8.65 -10.31 -0.89
C PHE A 163 -7.60 -10.54 0.20
N LEU A 164 -7.49 -9.61 1.15
CA LEU A 164 -6.62 -9.76 2.31
C LEU A 164 -7.04 -10.96 3.17
N HIS A 165 -8.35 -11.22 3.30
CA HIS A 165 -8.87 -12.41 3.96
C HIS A 165 -8.41 -13.69 3.26
N ILE A 166 -8.60 -13.81 1.95
CA ILE A 166 -8.17 -15.00 1.19
C ILE A 166 -6.66 -15.20 1.33
N GLY A 167 -5.87 -14.13 1.23
CA GLY A 167 -4.42 -14.19 1.42
C GLY A 167 -4.00 -14.63 2.82
N ALA A 168 -4.65 -14.08 3.87
CA ALA A 168 -4.43 -14.48 5.25
C ALA A 168 -4.82 -15.94 5.48
N LEU A 169 -5.95 -16.38 4.93
CA LEU A 169 -6.43 -17.76 5.03
C LEU A 169 -5.46 -18.74 4.37
N ALA A 170 -4.99 -18.44 3.16
CA ALA A 170 -3.98 -19.24 2.47
C ALA A 170 -2.69 -19.34 3.30
N THR A 171 -2.26 -18.25 3.91
CA THR A 171 -1.05 -18.19 4.75
C THR A 171 -1.20 -19.06 6.00
N VAL A 172 -2.30 -18.91 6.74
CA VAL A 172 -2.57 -19.72 7.96
C VAL A 172 -2.77 -21.19 7.63
N THR A 173 -3.34 -21.50 6.47
CA THR A 173 -3.45 -22.87 5.95
C THR A 173 -2.07 -23.46 5.64
N ALA A 174 -1.16 -22.69 5.02
CA ALA A 174 0.20 -23.15 4.74
C ALA A 174 1.02 -23.39 6.03
N VAL A 175 0.87 -22.51 7.03
CA VAL A 175 1.53 -22.62 8.34
C VAL A 175 1.06 -23.87 9.11
N SER A 176 -0.13 -24.41 8.80
CA SER A 176 -0.65 -25.64 9.41
C SER A 176 0.32 -26.83 9.30
N TRP A 177 1.13 -26.91 8.23
CA TRP A 177 2.14 -27.94 8.07
C TRP A 177 3.22 -27.88 9.15
N LEU A 178 3.70 -26.67 9.48
CA LEU A 178 4.71 -26.47 10.51
C LEU A 178 4.13 -26.77 11.90
N ILE A 179 2.89 -26.34 12.15
CA ILE A 179 2.21 -26.54 13.43
C ILE A 179 1.89 -28.02 13.67
N ALA A 180 1.34 -28.72 12.67
CA ALA A 180 1.11 -30.15 12.73
C ALA A 180 2.42 -30.90 13.03
N GLY A 181 3.54 -30.48 12.41
CA GLY A 181 4.86 -31.07 12.64
C GLY A 181 5.35 -30.88 14.06
N TYR A 182 5.11 -29.71 14.62
CA TYR A 182 5.48 -29.39 15.99
C TYR A 182 4.64 -30.14 17.03
N VAL A 183 3.32 -30.22 16.82
CA VAL A 183 2.37 -30.80 17.77
C VAL A 183 2.47 -32.33 17.80
N ILE A 184 2.71 -32.99 16.67
CA ILE A 184 2.66 -34.46 16.56
C ILE A 184 4.01 -35.13 16.93
N ARG A 185 5.16 -34.43 16.84
CA ARG A 185 6.50 -35.02 17.02
C ARG A 185 6.97 -35.25 18.47
N ARG A 186 6.37 -34.59 19.47
CA ARG A 186 6.86 -34.60 20.87
C ARG A 186 5.82 -35.16 21.83
N GLU A 187 6.26 -35.71 22.96
CA GLU A 187 5.38 -36.09 24.07
C GLU A 187 4.52 -34.90 24.51
N ARG A 188 3.25 -35.17 24.82
CA ARG A 188 2.22 -34.14 25.09
C ARG A 188 2.68 -33.17 26.17
N SER A 189 2.95 -31.92 25.78
CA SER A 189 3.25 -30.82 26.71
C SER A 189 2.12 -29.79 26.72
N ASN A 190 1.92 -29.12 27.87
CA ASN A 190 0.96 -28.01 28.01
C ASN A 190 1.19 -26.91 26.95
N PHE A 191 2.44 -26.70 26.55
CA PHE A 191 2.82 -25.72 25.54
C PHE A 191 2.30 -26.07 24.13
N GLN A 192 2.33 -27.35 23.73
CA GLN A 192 1.77 -27.77 22.44
C GLN A 192 0.26 -27.58 22.38
N ILE A 193 -0.45 -27.86 23.48
CA ILE A 193 -1.90 -27.63 23.58
C ILE A 193 -2.18 -26.13 23.43
N MET A 194 -1.41 -25.27 24.10
CA MET A 194 -1.53 -23.82 23.96
C MET A 194 -1.33 -23.36 22.51
N VAL A 195 -0.27 -23.83 21.84
CA VAL A 195 -0.01 -23.48 20.42
C VAL A 195 -1.15 -23.94 19.51
N LEU A 196 -1.67 -25.14 19.71
CA LEU A 196 -2.79 -25.67 18.93
C LEU A 196 -4.09 -24.86 19.17
N LEU A 197 -4.37 -24.49 20.42
CA LEU A 197 -5.53 -23.67 20.78
C LEU A 197 -5.45 -22.28 20.17
N VAL A 198 -4.28 -21.63 20.25
CA VAL A 198 -4.05 -20.32 19.61
C VAL A 198 -4.24 -20.42 18.11
N TYR A 199 -3.68 -21.45 17.47
CA TYR A 199 -3.87 -21.67 16.04
C TYR A 199 -5.34 -21.88 15.65
N ALA A 200 -6.06 -22.71 16.40
CA ALA A 200 -7.48 -22.96 16.17
C ALA A 200 -8.31 -21.68 16.35
N LEU A 201 -8.01 -20.86 17.36
CA LEU A 201 -8.67 -19.57 17.59
C LEU A 201 -8.43 -18.60 16.43
N VAL A 202 -7.20 -18.50 15.94
CA VAL A 202 -6.86 -17.67 14.76
C VAL A 202 -7.61 -18.15 13.52
N LEU A 203 -7.68 -19.47 13.30
CA LEU A 203 -8.36 -20.05 12.15
C LEU A 203 -9.88 -19.78 12.20
N VAL A 204 -10.51 -19.98 13.37
CA VAL A 204 -11.93 -19.67 13.58
C VAL A 204 -12.20 -18.18 13.39
N ALA A 205 -11.34 -17.31 13.93
CA ALA A 205 -11.47 -15.88 13.71
C ALA A 205 -11.42 -15.55 12.21
N LEU A 206 -10.47 -16.11 11.46
CA LEU A 206 -10.39 -15.91 10.01
C LEU A 206 -11.62 -16.41 9.26
N TYR A 207 -12.21 -17.54 9.65
CA TYR A 207 -13.46 -18.01 9.02
C TYR A 207 -14.66 -17.08 9.27
N LEU A 208 -14.68 -16.39 10.41
CA LEU A 208 -15.78 -15.49 10.78
C LEU A 208 -15.56 -14.03 10.34
N VAL A 209 -14.31 -13.63 10.07
CA VAL A 209 -13.93 -12.26 9.70
C VAL A 209 -14.74 -11.68 8.53
N PRO A 210 -15.07 -12.43 7.44
CA PRO A 210 -15.88 -11.91 6.34
C PRO A 210 -17.25 -11.35 6.73
N LEU A 211 -17.83 -11.79 7.87
CA LEU A 211 -19.07 -11.23 8.40
C LEU A 211 -18.96 -9.76 8.84
N THR A 212 -17.74 -9.28 9.04
CA THR A 212 -17.48 -7.92 9.53
C THR A 212 -17.22 -6.91 8.41
N PHE A 213 -17.03 -7.37 7.17
CA PHE A 213 -16.65 -6.51 6.06
C PHE A 213 -17.86 -5.78 5.47
N ASN A 214 -17.71 -4.46 5.31
CA ASN A 214 -18.67 -3.63 4.59
C ASN A 214 -18.02 -3.12 3.29
N CYS A 215 -18.22 -3.86 2.20
CA CYS A 215 -17.78 -3.46 0.87
C CYS A 215 -18.98 -2.95 0.05
N PRO A 216 -19.00 -1.67 -0.36
CA PRO A 216 -20.06 -1.15 -1.23
C PRO A 216 -20.18 -1.91 -2.56
N CYS A 217 -19.09 -2.49 -3.07
CA CYS A 217 -19.08 -3.20 -4.35
C CYS A 217 -19.55 -4.66 -4.30
N ILE A 218 -19.88 -5.20 -3.12
CA ILE A 218 -20.60 -6.47 -3.01
C ILE A 218 -22.09 -6.16 -3.18
N MET A 219 -22.54 -6.11 -4.42
CA MET A 219 -23.93 -5.87 -4.79
C MET A 219 -24.26 -6.47 -6.15
N ASP A 220 -25.54 -6.72 -6.37
CA ASP A 220 -26.00 -7.14 -7.69
C ASP A 220 -25.90 -5.99 -8.70
N ARG A 221 -25.50 -6.34 -9.92
CA ARG A 221 -25.24 -5.38 -11.00
C ARG A 221 -26.42 -4.46 -11.32
N HIS A 222 -27.65 -4.92 -11.12
CA HIS A 222 -28.85 -4.11 -11.37
C HIS A 222 -29.07 -2.99 -10.34
N ARG A 223 -28.41 -3.05 -9.18
CA ARG A 223 -28.46 -2.01 -8.13
C ARG A 223 -27.42 -0.92 -8.34
N LEU A 224 -26.44 -1.14 -9.23
CA LEU A 224 -25.37 -0.20 -9.50
C LEU A 224 -25.95 1.11 -10.04
N LYS A 225 -25.55 2.22 -9.42
CA LYS A 225 -25.96 3.57 -9.83
C LYS A 225 -25.23 4.00 -11.12
N PRO A 226 -25.71 5.04 -11.81
CA PRO A 226 -25.01 5.61 -12.96
C PRO A 226 -23.55 5.93 -12.62
N ARG A 227 -22.71 5.90 -13.65
CA ARG A 227 -21.29 6.20 -13.52
C ARG A 227 -21.10 7.62 -12.95
N PRO A 228 -20.25 7.81 -11.93
CA PRO A 228 -19.96 9.13 -11.39
C PRO A 228 -19.29 10.00 -12.44
N ASP A 229 -19.76 11.24 -12.52
CA ASP A 229 -19.17 12.28 -13.33
C ASP A 229 -17.76 12.62 -12.84
N ILE A 230 -16.86 12.96 -13.77
CA ILE A 230 -15.47 13.29 -13.46
C ILE A 230 -15.29 14.80 -13.59
N ILE A 231 -14.91 15.45 -12.49
CA ILE A 231 -14.53 16.86 -12.44
C ILE A 231 -13.02 16.95 -12.60
N GLY A 232 -12.56 17.80 -13.52
CA GLY A 232 -11.14 18.05 -13.75
C GLY A 232 -10.58 18.95 -12.65
N ARG A 233 -9.99 18.35 -11.61
CA ARG A 233 -9.39 19.05 -10.47
C ARG A 233 -8.16 19.81 -10.93
N ARG A 234 -8.21 21.15 -10.88
CA ARG A 234 -7.13 22.02 -11.41
C ARG A 234 -6.85 21.78 -12.91
N GLY A 235 -7.85 21.24 -13.62
CA GLY A 235 -7.74 20.68 -14.96
C GLY A 235 -7.40 19.18 -14.95
N ALA A 236 -6.32 18.79 -15.61
CA ALA A 236 -5.77 17.43 -15.62
C ALA A 236 -4.27 17.49 -15.28
N PRO A 237 -3.93 17.78 -14.01
CA PRO A 237 -2.56 18.08 -13.60
C PRO A 237 -1.57 16.92 -13.80
N MET A 238 -2.05 15.67 -13.87
CA MET A 238 -1.21 14.54 -14.27
C MET A 238 -0.76 14.57 -15.74
N LEU A 239 -1.31 15.45 -16.58
CA LEU A 239 -0.96 15.54 -18.02
C LEU A 239 -0.39 16.91 -18.42
N ALA A 240 -0.56 17.92 -17.58
CA ALA A 240 -0.24 19.31 -17.88
C ALA A 240 -0.11 20.12 -16.59
N PRO A 241 0.60 21.26 -16.58
CA PRO A 241 0.73 22.10 -15.40
C PRO A 241 -0.63 22.54 -14.86
N GLU A 242 -0.87 22.30 -13.57
CA GLU A 242 -2.12 22.65 -12.88
C GLU A 242 -2.51 24.12 -13.09
N HIS A 243 -3.82 24.42 -13.09
CA HIS A 243 -4.36 25.78 -13.21
C HIS A 243 -3.96 26.52 -14.50
N THR A 244 -3.57 25.81 -15.57
CA THR A 244 -3.30 26.39 -16.89
C THR A 244 -4.39 26.08 -17.91
N VAL A 245 -4.51 26.91 -18.95
CA VAL A 245 -5.42 26.68 -20.08
C VAL A 245 -5.18 25.31 -20.72
N VAL A 246 -3.93 24.85 -20.81
CA VAL A 246 -3.62 23.52 -21.34
C VAL A 246 -4.15 22.41 -20.44
N SER A 247 -4.01 22.52 -19.12
CA SER A 247 -4.54 21.54 -18.17
C SER A 247 -6.06 21.41 -18.25
N PHE A 248 -6.79 22.54 -18.32
CA PHE A 248 -8.24 22.49 -18.51
C PHE A 248 -8.66 21.89 -19.85
N ASN A 249 -7.95 22.21 -20.93
CA ASN A 249 -8.21 21.58 -22.24
C ASN A 249 -7.97 20.07 -22.21
N ARG A 250 -6.96 19.58 -21.48
CA ARG A 250 -6.72 18.14 -21.30
C ARG A 250 -7.87 17.49 -20.53
N ALA A 251 -8.36 18.11 -19.46
CA ALA A 251 -9.52 17.61 -18.73
C ALA A 251 -10.75 17.46 -19.64
N LEU A 252 -11.05 18.48 -20.46
CA LEU A 252 -12.11 18.45 -21.45
C LEU A 252 -11.93 17.31 -22.47
N GLN A 253 -10.71 17.16 -23.02
CA GLN A 253 -10.38 16.07 -23.94
C GLN A 253 -10.59 14.69 -23.31
N HIS A 254 -10.34 14.59 -22.01
CA HIS A 254 -10.55 13.39 -21.21
C HIS A 254 -11.95 13.29 -20.59
N GLY A 255 -12.92 14.06 -21.09
CA GLY A 255 -14.34 13.87 -20.79
C GLY A 255 -14.77 14.39 -19.41
N ALA A 256 -14.04 15.36 -18.85
CA ALA A 256 -14.47 16.01 -17.62
C ALA A 256 -15.80 16.76 -17.84
N SER A 257 -16.77 16.53 -16.95
CA SER A 257 -18.10 17.16 -17.00
C SER A 257 -18.15 18.52 -16.30
N SER A 258 -17.09 18.86 -15.56
CA SER A 258 -16.91 20.13 -14.86
C SER A 258 -15.42 20.44 -14.73
N LEU A 259 -15.06 21.71 -14.60
CA LEU A 259 -13.70 22.15 -14.27
C LEU A 259 -13.67 22.70 -12.85
N GLU A 260 -12.74 22.21 -12.03
CA GLU A 260 -12.49 22.74 -10.70
C GLU A 260 -11.23 23.60 -10.69
N ALA A 261 -11.29 24.76 -10.04
CA ALA A 261 -10.11 25.61 -9.84
C ALA A 261 -10.10 26.34 -8.50
N ASP A 262 -8.88 26.61 -8.03
CA ASP A 262 -8.60 27.44 -6.87
C ASP A 262 -8.39 28.88 -7.35
N VAL A 263 -9.16 29.80 -6.80
CA VAL A 263 -9.20 31.20 -7.25
C VAL A 263 -8.58 32.10 -6.18
N ALA A 264 -7.60 32.89 -6.59
CA ALA A 264 -7.05 34.02 -5.85
C ALA A 264 -7.38 35.33 -6.58
N ILE A 265 -7.19 36.46 -5.91
CA ILE A 265 -7.46 37.78 -6.48
C ILE A 265 -6.20 38.61 -6.37
N SER A 266 -5.79 39.22 -7.49
CA SER A 266 -4.63 40.11 -7.54
C SER A 266 -4.90 41.44 -6.85
N VAL A 267 -3.85 42.21 -6.58
CA VAL A 267 -3.95 43.49 -5.86
C VAL A 267 -4.83 44.51 -6.60
N ASP A 268 -4.86 44.44 -7.93
CA ASP A 268 -5.68 45.23 -8.84
C ASP A 268 -7.10 44.66 -9.07
N GLY A 269 -7.44 43.51 -8.47
CA GLY A 269 -8.79 42.93 -8.48
C GLY A 269 -9.10 42.03 -9.66
N VAL A 270 -8.10 41.36 -10.24
CA VAL A 270 -8.32 40.36 -11.29
C VAL A 270 -8.29 38.97 -10.65
N PRO A 271 -9.39 38.19 -10.76
CA PRO A 271 -9.37 36.80 -10.28
C PRO A 271 -8.52 35.90 -11.18
N PHE A 272 -7.57 35.19 -10.59
CA PHE A 272 -6.64 34.27 -11.25
C PHE A 272 -6.58 32.92 -10.55
N LEU A 273 -6.06 31.91 -11.24
CA LEU A 273 -6.08 30.54 -10.77
C LEU A 273 -4.75 30.17 -10.12
N MET A 274 -4.78 29.85 -8.83
CA MET A 274 -3.61 29.47 -8.05
C MET A 274 -4.01 28.71 -6.79
N ARG A 275 -3.43 27.52 -6.62
CA ARG A 275 -3.58 26.72 -5.39
C ARG A 275 -2.72 27.25 -4.25
N ASP A 276 -1.50 27.68 -4.54
CA ASP A 276 -0.53 28.00 -3.50
C ASP A 276 -0.75 29.40 -2.92
N ARG A 277 -0.15 29.67 -1.76
CA ARG A 277 -0.08 31.02 -1.18
C ARG A 277 0.90 31.91 -1.91
N THR A 278 2.00 31.36 -2.42
CA THR A 278 3.03 32.09 -3.16
C THR A 278 3.09 31.59 -4.60
N LEU A 279 3.75 32.35 -5.48
CA LEU A 279 3.92 31.98 -6.90
C LEU A 279 5.10 31.00 -7.11
N ARG A 280 5.82 30.62 -6.05
CA ARG A 280 7.16 30.01 -6.13
C ARG A 280 7.23 28.61 -6.73
N ARG A 281 6.26 27.74 -6.43
CA ARG A 281 6.30 26.33 -6.85
C ARG A 281 5.97 26.16 -8.33
N THR A 282 4.94 26.87 -8.79
CA THR A 282 4.31 26.67 -10.09
C THR A 282 4.63 27.76 -11.10
N THR A 283 5.56 28.68 -10.79
CA THR A 283 6.02 29.71 -11.71
C THR A 283 7.52 29.99 -11.63
N ASP A 284 8.02 30.89 -12.46
CA ASP A 284 9.39 31.41 -12.45
C ASP A 284 9.56 32.72 -11.66
N VAL A 285 8.66 33.03 -10.71
CA VAL A 285 8.72 34.24 -9.86
C VAL A 285 10.08 34.44 -9.19
N SER A 286 10.77 33.37 -8.77
CA SER A 286 12.09 33.46 -8.15
C SER A 286 13.17 34.02 -9.08
N LYS A 287 12.95 33.99 -10.40
CA LYS A 287 13.84 34.57 -11.40
C LYS A 287 13.44 36.00 -11.76
N ILE A 288 12.14 36.24 -11.95
CA ILE A 288 11.62 37.54 -12.41
C ILE A 288 11.48 38.56 -11.26
N PHE A 289 11.02 38.11 -10.09
CA PHE A 289 10.81 38.91 -8.89
C PHE A 289 11.45 38.26 -7.65
N PRO A 290 12.80 38.11 -7.61
CA PRO A 290 13.50 37.35 -6.57
C PRO A 290 13.24 37.88 -5.14
N ALA A 291 13.12 39.19 -4.99
CA ALA A 291 12.87 39.84 -3.69
C ALA A 291 11.46 39.58 -3.14
N ARG A 292 10.50 39.22 -4.01
CA ARG A 292 9.08 39.06 -3.69
C ARG A 292 8.60 37.60 -3.80
N GLN A 293 9.51 36.64 -3.99
CA GLN A 293 9.14 35.24 -4.23
C GLN A 293 8.40 34.57 -3.06
N LEU A 294 8.46 35.16 -1.85
CA LEU A 294 7.77 34.70 -0.65
C LEU A 294 6.50 35.50 -0.35
N ASP A 295 6.22 36.57 -1.10
CA ASP A 295 5.00 37.36 -0.94
C ASP A 295 3.79 36.49 -1.30
N ASP A 296 2.65 36.76 -0.65
CA ASP A 296 1.38 36.14 -1.03
C ASP A 296 1.04 36.54 -2.48
N ALA A 297 0.62 35.55 -3.28
CA ALA A 297 0.33 35.71 -4.70
C ALA A 297 -0.74 36.79 -4.95
N SER A 298 -1.64 37.05 -3.98
CA SER A 298 -2.64 38.11 -4.08
C SER A 298 -2.04 39.52 -4.08
N LEU A 299 -0.82 39.71 -3.55
CA LEU A 299 -0.17 41.03 -3.50
C LEU A 299 0.49 41.45 -4.81
N PHE A 300 0.52 40.58 -5.81
CA PHE A 300 0.99 40.91 -7.16
C PHE A 300 -0.15 41.50 -8.00
N ASN A 301 0.19 42.37 -8.95
CA ASN A 301 -0.77 42.85 -9.93
C ASN A 301 -0.95 41.82 -11.07
N TRP A 302 -2.06 41.91 -11.81
CA TRP A 302 -2.34 40.96 -12.87
C TRP A 302 -1.28 40.97 -13.98
N THR A 303 -0.71 42.13 -14.31
CA THR A 303 0.34 42.23 -15.34
C THR A 303 1.63 41.51 -14.97
N GLU A 304 2.02 41.54 -13.69
CA GLU A 304 3.15 40.79 -13.12
C GLU A 304 2.82 39.30 -13.13
N ILE A 305 1.64 38.90 -12.65
CA ILE A 305 1.24 37.48 -12.63
C ILE A 305 1.20 36.90 -14.05
N ARG A 306 0.70 37.67 -15.03
CA ARG A 306 0.55 37.22 -16.41
C ARG A 306 1.89 37.13 -17.16
N SER A 307 2.92 37.85 -16.72
CA SER A 307 4.26 37.77 -17.33
C SER A 307 5.03 36.51 -16.91
N LEU A 308 4.63 35.87 -15.82
CA LEU A 308 5.29 34.67 -15.30
C LEU A 308 4.98 33.43 -16.14
N ASN A 309 5.99 32.58 -16.29
CA ASN A 309 5.86 31.27 -16.90
C ASN A 309 5.28 30.28 -15.88
N ALA A 310 4.13 29.68 -16.20
CA ALA A 310 3.44 28.71 -15.34
C ALA A 310 3.54 27.25 -15.83
N GLY A 311 4.49 26.95 -16.74
CA GLY A 311 4.55 25.65 -17.41
C GLY A 311 5.91 24.95 -17.41
N GLN A 312 7.02 25.70 -17.39
CA GLN A 312 8.37 25.11 -17.37
C GLN A 312 8.65 24.29 -16.12
N TRP A 313 8.07 24.67 -14.97
CA TRP A 313 8.23 23.93 -13.72
C TRP A 313 7.80 22.48 -13.88
N PHE A 314 6.66 22.24 -14.54
CA PHE A 314 6.11 20.90 -14.76
C PHE A 314 7.06 20.02 -15.57
N LEU A 315 7.69 20.56 -16.62
CA LEU A 315 8.65 19.84 -17.44
C LEU A 315 9.97 19.55 -16.71
N LYS A 316 10.35 20.42 -15.76
CA LYS A 316 11.61 20.30 -15.01
C LYS A 316 11.47 19.36 -13.82
N SER A 317 10.39 19.47 -13.05
CA SER A 317 10.20 18.70 -11.83
C SER A 317 9.49 17.38 -12.05
N ASP A 318 8.81 17.21 -13.19
CA ASP A 318 8.02 16.02 -13.57
C ASP A 318 7.24 15.39 -12.39
N PRO A 319 6.31 16.14 -11.77
CA PRO A 319 5.70 15.76 -10.50
C PRO A 319 4.82 14.50 -10.57
N TYR A 320 4.56 13.98 -11.77
CA TYR A 320 3.73 12.81 -12.02
C TYR A 320 4.41 11.77 -12.92
N TRP A 321 5.71 11.90 -13.17
CA TRP A 321 6.50 11.00 -14.03
C TRP A 321 5.90 10.79 -15.44
N THR A 322 5.39 11.87 -16.02
CA THR A 322 4.69 11.83 -17.32
C THR A 322 5.43 12.57 -18.44
N VAL A 323 6.47 13.35 -18.12
CA VAL A 323 7.15 14.20 -19.11
C VAL A 323 7.80 13.38 -20.23
N GLU A 324 8.26 12.16 -19.94
CA GLU A 324 8.82 11.25 -20.94
C GLU A 324 7.79 10.84 -22.00
N THR A 325 6.50 10.78 -21.65
CA THR A 325 5.42 10.41 -22.56
C THR A 325 5.00 11.54 -23.52
N LEU A 326 5.47 12.77 -23.27
CA LEU A 326 5.08 13.95 -24.04
C LEU A 326 5.87 14.09 -25.35
N THR A 327 5.17 14.41 -26.43
CA THR A 327 5.79 14.81 -27.71
C THR A 327 6.50 16.16 -27.61
N ALA A 328 7.45 16.44 -28.51
CA ALA A 328 8.15 17.73 -28.56
C ALA A 328 7.19 18.93 -28.69
N ARG A 329 6.11 18.78 -29.48
CA ARG A 329 5.07 19.81 -29.65
C ARG A 329 4.31 20.07 -28.35
N GLU A 330 3.98 19.01 -27.60
CA GLU A 330 3.31 19.14 -26.31
C GLU A 330 4.21 19.79 -25.27
N ARG A 331 5.49 19.40 -25.22
CA ARG A 331 6.49 20.04 -24.35
C ARG A 331 6.62 21.53 -24.65
N SER A 332 6.70 21.94 -25.92
CA SER A 332 6.72 23.36 -26.29
C SER A 332 5.45 24.10 -25.85
N ARG A 333 4.27 23.50 -26.07
CA ARG A 333 2.98 24.11 -25.66
C ARG A 333 2.86 24.26 -24.14
N ILE A 334 3.30 23.25 -23.39
CA ILE A 334 3.33 23.26 -21.93
C ILE A 334 4.33 24.29 -21.43
N GLY A 335 5.55 24.29 -21.97
CA GLY A 335 6.62 25.23 -21.57
C GLY A 335 6.29 26.70 -21.81
N ASN A 336 5.30 27.00 -22.67
CA ASN A 336 4.87 28.36 -23.01
C ASN A 336 3.55 28.76 -22.33
N GLN A 337 3.14 28.11 -21.23
CA GLN A 337 1.97 28.51 -20.46
C GLN A 337 2.27 29.67 -19.50
N THR A 338 1.27 30.51 -19.29
CA THR A 338 1.22 31.56 -18.24
C THR A 338 0.14 31.23 -17.22
N VAL A 339 0.09 31.97 -16.11
CA VAL A 339 -0.99 31.86 -15.13
C VAL A 339 -2.34 32.15 -15.81
N CYS A 340 -3.34 31.30 -15.54
CA CYS A 340 -4.68 31.40 -16.11
C CYS A 340 -5.54 32.35 -15.28
N SER A 341 -6.30 33.22 -15.94
CA SER A 341 -7.35 34.00 -15.28
C SER A 341 -8.61 33.16 -15.10
N LEU A 342 -9.44 33.50 -14.10
CA LEU A 342 -10.74 32.86 -13.93
C LEU A 342 -11.61 33.01 -15.19
N THR A 343 -11.57 34.19 -15.84
CA THR A 343 -12.35 34.46 -17.05
C THR A 343 -11.95 33.53 -18.20
N GLU A 344 -10.66 33.22 -18.36
CA GLU A 344 -10.19 32.30 -19.41
C GLU A 344 -10.72 30.88 -19.20
N MET A 345 -10.64 30.35 -17.98
CA MET A 345 -11.18 29.03 -17.66
C MET A 345 -12.70 28.98 -17.85
N LEU A 346 -13.44 29.98 -17.36
CA LEU A 346 -14.90 30.01 -17.49
C LEU A 346 -15.36 30.15 -18.95
N ARG A 347 -14.57 30.81 -19.81
CA ARG A 347 -14.82 30.82 -21.27
C ARG A 347 -14.65 29.43 -21.88
N LEU A 348 -13.68 28.64 -21.42
CA LEU A 348 -13.54 27.25 -21.86
C LEU A 348 -14.75 26.42 -21.41
N ALA A 349 -15.16 26.55 -20.15
CA ALA A 349 -16.33 25.85 -19.62
C ALA A 349 -17.63 26.24 -20.35
N SER A 350 -17.81 27.53 -20.65
CA SER A 350 -18.95 28.04 -21.43
C SER A 350 -18.96 27.48 -22.86
N ARG A 351 -17.81 27.50 -23.57
CA ARG A 351 -17.69 26.94 -24.93
C ARG A 351 -17.91 25.44 -24.98
N ALA A 352 -17.43 24.71 -23.98
CA ALA A 352 -17.63 23.27 -23.86
C ALA A 352 -19.02 22.91 -23.30
N ASN A 353 -19.83 23.90 -22.93
CA ASN A 353 -21.15 23.72 -22.33
C ASN A 353 -21.11 22.77 -21.11
N ILE A 354 -20.21 23.03 -20.17
CA ILE A 354 -20.06 22.29 -18.91
C ILE A 354 -20.15 23.22 -17.68
N SER A 355 -20.07 22.66 -16.47
CA SER A 355 -20.04 23.42 -15.22
C SER A 355 -18.63 23.80 -14.77
N ALA A 356 -18.55 24.69 -13.78
CA ALA A 356 -17.30 25.05 -13.11
C ALA A 356 -17.49 25.08 -11.58
N LEU A 357 -16.54 24.49 -10.85
CA LEU A 357 -16.49 24.48 -9.39
C LEU A 357 -15.36 25.41 -8.93
N LEU A 358 -15.70 26.45 -8.16
CA LEU A 358 -14.76 27.49 -7.78
C LEU A 358 -14.43 27.43 -6.29
N ASN A 359 -13.18 27.10 -5.97
CA ASN A 359 -12.59 27.18 -4.62
C ASN A 359 -11.94 28.54 -4.43
N ILE A 360 -12.70 29.51 -3.93
CA ILE A 360 -12.22 30.91 -3.89
C ILE A 360 -11.64 31.22 -2.52
N ARG A 361 -10.42 31.74 -2.54
CA ARG A 361 -9.72 32.16 -1.34
C ARG A 361 -9.97 33.63 -1.06
N LYS A 362 -10.45 33.93 0.14
CA LYS A 362 -10.55 35.31 0.62
C LYS A 362 -9.14 35.93 0.72
N PRO A 363 -8.91 37.12 0.13
CA PRO A 363 -7.63 37.83 0.28
C PRO A 363 -7.32 38.18 1.74
N LEU A 364 -6.05 38.47 2.02
CA LEU A 364 -5.60 38.91 3.35
C LEU A 364 -6.39 40.16 3.82
N PRO A 365 -6.54 40.40 5.14
CA PRO A 365 -7.26 41.57 5.65
C PRO A 365 -6.71 42.92 5.14
N GLU A 366 -5.40 43.01 4.97
CA GLU A 366 -4.68 44.20 4.47
C GLU A 366 -4.81 44.40 2.96
N HIS A 367 -5.30 43.39 2.23
CA HIS A 367 -5.44 43.45 0.79
C HIS A 367 -6.48 44.50 0.37
N PRO A 368 -6.20 45.39 -0.61
CA PRO A 368 -7.13 46.45 -1.02
C PRO A 368 -8.52 45.94 -1.44
N ARG A 369 -8.57 44.72 -1.98
CA ARG A 369 -9.81 44.04 -2.40
C ARG A 369 -10.45 43.13 -1.33
N SER A 370 -9.94 43.11 -0.09
CA SER A 370 -10.42 42.19 0.97
C SER A 370 -11.92 42.30 1.26
N ARG A 371 -12.53 43.48 1.04
CA ARG A 371 -13.98 43.71 1.21
C ARG A 371 -14.81 43.50 -0.06
N ASN A 372 -14.19 43.49 -1.25
CA ASN A 372 -14.87 43.50 -2.55
C ASN A 372 -14.53 42.27 -3.43
N TRP A 373 -13.73 41.34 -2.91
CA TRP A 373 -13.24 40.15 -3.62
C TRP A 373 -14.34 39.33 -4.33
N PHE A 374 -15.51 39.18 -3.69
CA PHE A 374 -16.63 38.44 -4.28
C PHE A 374 -17.24 39.18 -5.47
N MET A 375 -17.25 40.52 -5.48
CA MET A 375 -17.70 41.32 -6.64
C MET A 375 -16.75 41.15 -7.83
N ASP A 376 -15.44 41.21 -7.59
CA ASP A 376 -14.43 41.01 -8.62
C ASP A 376 -14.60 39.62 -9.26
N THR A 377 -14.90 38.60 -8.45
CA THR A 377 -15.19 37.24 -8.90
C THR A 377 -16.50 37.15 -9.69
N LEU A 378 -17.58 37.75 -9.21
CA LEU A 378 -18.88 37.81 -9.90
C LEU A 378 -18.78 38.49 -11.26
N TRP A 379 -18.02 39.58 -11.35
CA TRP A 379 -17.79 40.29 -12.60
C TRP A 379 -17.02 39.41 -13.61
N ALA A 380 -16.01 38.67 -13.15
CA ALA A 380 -15.31 37.71 -14.00
C ALA A 380 -16.24 36.58 -14.52
N VAL A 381 -17.16 36.10 -13.68
CA VAL A 381 -18.18 35.12 -14.09
C VAL A 381 -19.08 35.70 -15.19
N GLN A 382 -19.62 36.91 -14.99
CA GLN A 382 -20.48 37.58 -15.97
C GLN A 382 -19.74 37.84 -17.29
N LYS A 383 -18.51 38.36 -17.21
CA LYS A 383 -17.65 38.64 -18.37
C LYS A 383 -17.29 37.41 -19.20
N SER A 384 -17.28 36.23 -18.58
CA SER A 384 -16.99 34.98 -19.29
C SER A 384 -18.13 34.49 -20.19
N GLY A 385 -19.36 34.97 -19.95
CA GLY A 385 -20.56 34.52 -20.67
C GLY A 385 -21.07 33.14 -20.26
N ILE A 386 -20.53 32.53 -19.20
CA ILE A 386 -21.08 31.28 -18.64
C ILE A 386 -22.40 31.55 -17.91
N SER A 387 -23.34 30.59 -17.99
CA SER A 387 -24.55 30.66 -17.17
C SER A 387 -24.20 30.54 -15.69
N GLN A 388 -24.66 31.48 -14.86
CA GLN A 388 -24.41 31.46 -13.41
C GLN A 388 -24.90 30.17 -12.73
N LYS A 389 -25.97 29.56 -13.25
CA LYS A 389 -26.51 28.28 -12.77
C LYS A 389 -25.56 27.10 -12.94
N ARG A 390 -24.50 27.24 -13.75
CA ARG A 390 -23.48 26.22 -14.02
C ARG A 390 -22.19 26.47 -13.23
N VAL A 391 -22.14 27.52 -12.43
CA VAL A 391 -20.98 27.86 -11.62
C VAL A 391 -21.33 27.60 -10.16
N THR A 392 -20.48 26.82 -9.51
CA THR A 392 -20.61 26.40 -8.11
C THR A 392 -19.69 27.24 -7.25
N TRP A 393 -20.28 27.90 -6.26
CA TRP A 393 -19.64 28.79 -5.29
C TRP A 393 -19.45 28.06 -3.96
N THR A 394 -18.19 27.76 -3.62
CA THR A 394 -17.85 27.04 -2.39
C THR A 394 -17.68 27.91 -1.14
N PRO A 395 -17.26 29.19 -1.19
CA PRO A 395 -17.08 29.97 0.02
C PRO A 395 -18.37 30.19 0.82
N ASP A 396 -18.27 30.02 2.14
CA ASP A 396 -19.36 30.29 3.08
C ASP A 396 -19.57 31.75 3.44
N THR A 397 -18.53 32.55 3.28
CA THR A 397 -18.59 33.98 3.55
C THR A 397 -19.36 34.71 2.45
N ASP A 398 -20.14 35.73 2.86
CA ASP A 398 -20.88 36.60 1.95
C ASP A 398 -21.91 35.88 1.04
N ARG A 399 -22.33 34.64 1.33
CA ARG A 399 -23.32 33.88 0.51
C ARG A 399 -24.58 34.66 0.20
N GLY A 400 -25.13 35.40 1.17
CA GLY A 400 -26.33 36.22 0.98
C GLY A 400 -26.19 37.31 -0.10
N ARG A 401 -24.95 37.69 -0.43
CA ARG A 401 -24.60 38.69 -1.45
C ARG A 401 -24.34 38.06 -2.82
N VAL A 402 -24.14 36.74 -2.89
CA VAL A 402 -23.81 35.98 -4.10
C VAL A 402 -25.03 35.17 -4.54
N ARG A 403 -25.99 35.83 -5.20
CA ARG A 403 -27.22 35.19 -5.70
C ARG A 403 -27.06 34.69 -7.14
N GLY A 404 -27.76 33.60 -7.48
CA GLY A 404 -27.83 33.04 -8.84
C GLY A 404 -26.81 31.95 -9.17
N LEU A 405 -25.81 31.74 -8.31
CA LEU A 405 -24.84 30.65 -8.37
C LEU A 405 -25.27 29.46 -7.52
N GLN A 406 -24.84 28.25 -7.88
CA GLN A 406 -25.06 27.07 -7.04
C GLN A 406 -24.20 27.18 -5.77
N GLN A 407 -24.81 26.99 -4.60
CA GLN A 407 -24.13 27.11 -3.32
C GLN A 407 -23.65 25.74 -2.87
N ALA A 408 -22.35 25.58 -2.69
CA ALA A 408 -21.73 24.35 -2.20
C ALA A 408 -20.91 24.60 -0.95
N ALA A 409 -20.73 23.59 -0.09
CA ALA A 409 -19.80 23.66 1.04
C ALA A 409 -18.67 22.62 0.91
N ASN A 410 -17.51 22.96 1.46
CA ASN A 410 -16.32 22.11 1.45
C ASN A 410 -16.09 21.38 2.79
N GLU A 411 -17.13 21.28 3.60
CA GLU A 411 -17.12 20.67 4.93
C GLU A 411 -18.30 19.72 5.10
N LYS A 412 -18.16 18.73 5.98
CA LYS A 412 -19.24 17.80 6.33
C LYS A 412 -20.25 18.54 7.19
N LEU A 413 -21.52 18.52 6.79
CA LEU A 413 -22.60 19.24 7.45
C LEU A 413 -23.80 18.33 7.70
N SER A 414 -24.56 18.61 8.74
CA SER A 414 -25.84 17.94 8.93
C SER A 414 -26.85 18.36 7.85
N VAL A 415 -27.82 17.48 7.56
CA VAL A 415 -28.91 17.79 6.61
C VAL A 415 -29.68 19.05 7.02
N GLU A 416 -29.81 19.30 8.32
CA GLU A 416 -30.48 20.48 8.85
C GLU A 416 -29.70 21.77 8.55
N GLU A 417 -28.39 21.78 8.82
CA GLU A 417 -27.52 22.92 8.48
C GLU A 417 -27.49 23.20 6.98
N ILE A 418 -27.47 22.16 6.15
CA ILE A 418 -27.50 22.28 4.68
C ILE A 418 -28.77 23.02 4.24
N ARG A 419 -29.93 22.65 4.80
CA ARG A 419 -31.21 23.30 4.52
C ARG A 419 -31.22 24.75 4.99
N GLN A 420 -30.76 25.00 6.22
CA GLN A 420 -30.71 26.35 6.80
C GLN A 420 -29.80 27.29 6.01
N ARG A 421 -28.68 26.78 5.50
CA ARG A 421 -27.69 27.54 4.72
C ARG A 421 -28.02 27.63 3.23
N GLY A 422 -29.06 26.95 2.76
CA GLY A 422 -29.45 26.90 1.34
C GLY A 422 -28.39 26.26 0.44
N ILE A 423 -27.66 25.27 0.98
CA ILE A 423 -26.61 24.54 0.26
C ILE A 423 -27.25 23.46 -0.60
N THR A 424 -26.81 23.35 -1.86
CA THR A 424 -27.33 22.36 -2.82
C THR A 424 -26.36 21.22 -3.07
N SER A 425 -25.09 21.41 -2.73
CA SER A 425 -24.06 20.39 -2.94
C SER A 425 -22.93 20.46 -1.91
N LEU A 426 -22.27 19.33 -1.70
CA LEU A 426 -21.10 19.20 -0.84
C LEU A 426 -19.90 18.74 -1.66
N THR A 427 -18.73 19.28 -1.37
CA THR A 427 -17.45 18.82 -1.89
C THR A 427 -16.64 18.31 -0.72
N LEU A 428 -16.54 17.00 -0.57
CA LEU A 428 -15.96 16.36 0.62
C LEU A 428 -14.69 15.60 0.30
N HIS A 429 -13.75 15.62 1.24
CA HIS A 429 -12.61 14.72 1.19
C HIS A 429 -13.09 13.27 1.24
N TYR A 430 -12.44 12.34 0.52
CA TYR A 430 -12.87 10.93 0.48
C TYR A 430 -12.91 10.28 1.87
N SER A 431 -12.03 10.68 2.79
CA SER A 431 -12.04 10.19 4.18
C SER A 431 -13.28 10.63 4.98
N LYS A 432 -13.95 11.71 4.55
CA LYS A 432 -15.12 12.28 5.24
C LYS A 432 -16.46 11.86 4.61
N ALA A 433 -16.43 11.10 3.52
CA ALA A 433 -17.60 10.73 2.73
C ALA A 433 -17.89 9.23 2.83
N SER A 434 -18.46 8.77 3.94
CA SER A 434 -18.82 7.36 4.08
C SER A 434 -19.98 6.97 3.18
N HIS A 435 -20.10 5.67 2.88
CA HIS A 435 -21.23 5.13 2.10
C HIS A 435 -22.58 5.57 2.66
N ARG A 436 -22.75 5.57 3.99
CA ARG A 436 -23.99 5.97 4.66
C ARG A 436 -24.26 7.46 4.49
N ASP A 437 -23.24 8.30 4.67
CA ASP A 437 -23.36 9.75 4.49
C ASP A 437 -23.80 10.09 3.06
N ILE A 438 -23.18 9.46 2.05
CA ILE A 438 -23.51 9.67 0.64
C ILE A 438 -24.98 9.33 0.38
N GLN A 439 -25.47 8.19 0.87
CA GLN A 439 -26.87 7.80 0.70
C GLN A 439 -27.83 8.78 1.40
N GLU A 440 -27.49 9.25 2.60
CA GLU A 440 -28.29 10.22 3.34
C GLU A 440 -28.40 11.58 2.63
N TYR A 441 -27.29 12.10 2.11
CA TYR A 441 -27.28 13.35 1.34
C TYR A 441 -28.11 13.23 0.06
N LEU A 442 -27.95 12.14 -0.69
CA LEU A 442 -28.69 11.91 -1.92
C LEU A 442 -30.19 11.76 -1.68
N ALA A 443 -30.59 11.09 -0.59
CA ALA A 443 -31.99 11.00 -0.18
C ALA A 443 -32.61 12.37 0.15
N ASN A 444 -31.78 13.36 0.50
CA ASN A 444 -32.19 14.73 0.79
C ASN A 444 -31.94 15.72 -0.37
N ASN A 445 -31.75 15.22 -1.59
CA ASN A 445 -31.49 16.02 -2.80
C ASN A 445 -30.22 16.90 -2.71
N VAL A 446 -29.23 16.47 -1.95
CA VAL A 446 -27.93 17.14 -1.85
C VAL A 446 -26.92 16.38 -2.72
N SER A 447 -26.36 17.04 -3.73
CA SER A 447 -25.35 16.42 -4.59
C SER A 447 -23.99 16.38 -3.87
N VAL A 448 -23.26 15.27 -3.98
CA VAL A 448 -21.95 15.11 -3.33
C VAL A 448 -20.86 14.93 -4.38
N THR A 449 -19.82 15.75 -4.30
CA THR A 449 -18.56 15.58 -5.02
C THR A 449 -17.49 15.10 -4.04
N VAL A 450 -16.80 14.01 -4.36
CA VAL A 450 -15.71 13.49 -3.51
C VAL A 450 -14.35 13.78 -4.13
N TYR A 451 -13.39 14.22 -3.31
CA TYR A 451 -12.02 14.55 -3.74
C TYR A 451 -10.95 14.13 -2.73
N PRO A 452 -9.67 14.10 -3.13
CA PRO A 452 -9.24 13.76 -4.48
C PRO A 452 -9.49 12.28 -4.78
N VAL A 453 -9.80 11.97 -6.04
CA VAL A 453 -9.93 10.59 -6.51
C VAL A 453 -9.08 10.44 -7.76
N ASN A 454 -7.97 9.74 -7.66
CA ASN A 454 -6.99 9.58 -8.73
C ASN A 454 -6.81 8.12 -9.14
N GLU A 455 -7.12 7.19 -8.23
CA GLU A 455 -6.95 5.76 -8.46
C GLU A 455 -8.26 5.03 -8.84
N PRO A 456 -8.21 4.07 -9.79
CA PRO A 456 -9.38 3.29 -10.22
C PRO A 456 -10.10 2.53 -9.10
N TRP A 457 -9.37 2.02 -8.11
CA TRP A 457 -9.96 1.25 -7.00
C TRP A 457 -10.86 2.15 -6.14
N LEU A 458 -10.41 3.36 -5.82
CA LEU A 458 -11.18 4.32 -5.02
C LEU A 458 -12.39 4.84 -5.80
N TYR A 459 -12.21 5.13 -7.08
CA TYR A 459 -13.31 5.48 -7.98
C TYR A 459 -14.38 4.39 -8.03
N SER A 460 -13.98 3.12 -8.00
CA SER A 460 -14.90 1.98 -8.02
C SER A 460 -15.73 1.90 -6.74
N ILE A 461 -15.12 2.04 -5.55
CA ILE A 461 -15.85 2.06 -4.27
C ILE A 461 -16.87 3.21 -4.22
N LEU A 462 -16.47 4.40 -4.67
CA LEU A 462 -17.33 5.57 -4.67
C LEU A 462 -18.47 5.44 -5.70
N TRP A 463 -18.21 4.82 -6.85
CA TRP A 463 -19.25 4.45 -7.81
C TRP A 463 -20.24 3.46 -7.20
N CYS A 464 -19.77 2.38 -6.58
CA CYS A 464 -20.63 1.44 -5.86
C CYS A 464 -21.43 2.13 -4.73
N SER A 465 -20.86 3.18 -4.12
CA SER A 465 -21.54 3.98 -3.10
C SER A 465 -22.59 4.95 -3.65
N GLY A 466 -22.67 5.11 -4.97
CA GLY A 466 -23.65 5.95 -5.65
C GLY A 466 -23.30 7.42 -5.70
N VAL A 467 -22.03 7.79 -5.53
CA VAL A 467 -21.61 9.19 -5.59
C VAL A 467 -21.91 9.80 -6.97
N PRO A 468 -22.51 10.99 -7.06
CA PRO A 468 -22.81 11.62 -8.36
C PRO A 468 -21.57 12.03 -9.14
N SER A 469 -20.55 12.56 -8.44
CA SER A 469 -19.34 13.06 -9.08
C SER A 469 -18.11 12.90 -8.20
N VAL A 470 -16.94 12.83 -8.85
CA VAL A 470 -15.63 12.83 -8.20
C VAL A 470 -14.78 13.95 -8.79
N SER A 471 -13.92 14.55 -7.98
CA SER A 471 -12.91 15.49 -8.45
C SER A 471 -11.54 14.82 -8.50
N SER A 472 -10.93 14.86 -9.67
CA SER A 472 -9.76 14.06 -10.01
C SER A 472 -8.67 14.90 -10.67
N ASP A 473 -7.44 14.67 -10.24
CA ASP A 473 -6.22 15.15 -10.90
C ASP A 473 -5.87 14.29 -12.13
N ALA A 474 -6.58 13.16 -12.29
CA ALA A 474 -6.31 12.06 -13.21
C ALA A 474 -7.52 11.67 -14.11
N PRO A 475 -8.24 12.61 -14.76
CA PRO A 475 -9.44 12.27 -15.52
C PRO A 475 -9.20 11.21 -16.62
N GLN A 476 -8.01 11.19 -17.21
CA GLN A 476 -7.57 10.19 -18.19
C GLN A 476 -7.47 8.76 -17.65
N VAL A 477 -7.21 8.61 -16.34
CA VAL A 477 -7.14 7.31 -15.66
C VAL A 477 -8.56 6.84 -15.36
N LEU A 478 -9.36 7.67 -14.71
CA LEU A 478 -10.72 7.31 -14.31
C LEU A 478 -11.65 7.08 -15.51
N ARG A 479 -11.46 7.82 -16.63
CA ARG A 479 -12.23 7.60 -17.86
C ARG A 479 -12.09 6.18 -18.39
N LYS A 480 -10.94 5.53 -18.18
CA LYS A 480 -10.66 4.15 -18.64
C LYS A 480 -11.29 3.08 -17.76
N VAL A 481 -12.07 3.43 -16.73
CA VAL A 481 -12.80 2.48 -15.88
C VAL A 481 -14.23 2.30 -16.41
N PRO A 482 -14.52 1.25 -17.22
CA PRO A 482 -15.85 1.06 -17.82
C PRO A 482 -16.89 0.54 -16.82
N TYR A 483 -16.47 -0.10 -15.75
CA TYR A 483 -17.30 -0.63 -14.66
C TYR A 483 -16.49 -0.66 -13.35
N PRO A 484 -17.12 -0.63 -12.17
CA PRO A 484 -16.40 -0.70 -10.91
C PRO A 484 -15.55 -1.97 -10.83
N ILE A 485 -14.27 -1.80 -10.54
CA ILE A 485 -13.35 -2.92 -10.32
C ILE A 485 -13.86 -3.69 -9.10
N TRP A 486 -13.86 -5.02 -9.19
CA TRP A 486 -14.30 -5.92 -8.12
C TRP A 486 -15.80 -5.85 -7.76
N LEU A 487 -16.65 -5.35 -8.66
CA LEU A 487 -18.09 -5.52 -8.53
C LEU A 487 -18.46 -7.00 -8.54
N MET A 488 -19.09 -7.47 -7.46
CA MET A 488 -19.43 -8.88 -7.28
C MET A 488 -20.80 -9.03 -6.62
N SER A 489 -21.61 -9.99 -7.09
CA SER A 489 -22.91 -10.26 -6.45
C SER A 489 -22.73 -10.89 -5.07
N GLN A 490 -23.72 -10.72 -4.20
CA GLN A 490 -23.70 -11.31 -2.86
C GLN A 490 -23.55 -12.83 -2.91
N ASN A 491 -24.22 -13.48 -3.88
CA ASN A 491 -24.14 -14.94 -4.05
C ASN A 491 -22.73 -15.40 -4.46
N ALA A 492 -22.09 -14.68 -5.39
CA ALA A 492 -20.73 -15.00 -5.82
C ALA A 492 -19.73 -14.81 -4.67
N TYR A 493 -19.87 -13.72 -3.91
CA TYR A 493 -19.05 -13.47 -2.73
C TYR A 493 -19.19 -14.58 -1.69
N ASN A 494 -20.43 -14.90 -1.30
CA ASN A 494 -20.72 -15.96 -0.33
C ASN A 494 -20.17 -17.32 -0.81
N PHE A 495 -20.28 -17.63 -2.10
CA PHE A 495 -19.73 -18.85 -2.67
C PHE A 495 -18.19 -18.90 -2.55
N ILE A 496 -17.50 -17.83 -2.94
CA ILE A 496 -16.02 -17.75 -2.83
C ILE A 496 -15.60 -17.91 -1.38
N TRP A 497 -16.23 -17.18 -0.47
CA TRP A 497 -15.91 -17.25 0.95
C TRP A 497 -16.15 -18.64 1.55
N ILE A 498 -17.35 -19.21 1.38
CA ILE A 498 -17.67 -20.53 1.94
C ILE A 498 -16.76 -21.61 1.34
N SER A 499 -16.51 -21.55 0.02
CA SER A 499 -15.65 -22.54 -0.64
C SER A 499 -14.18 -22.41 -0.22
N SER A 500 -13.65 -21.19 -0.03
CA SER A 500 -12.28 -20.98 0.45
C SER A 500 -12.08 -21.52 1.87
N ASP A 501 -13.07 -21.29 2.74
CA ASP A 501 -13.01 -21.73 4.13
C ASP A 501 -13.12 -23.26 4.24
N LEU A 502 -14.03 -23.88 3.49
CA LEU A 502 -14.15 -25.34 3.41
C LEU A 502 -12.87 -25.98 2.85
N LEU A 503 -12.31 -25.41 1.79
CA LEU A 503 -11.06 -25.90 1.19
C LEU A 503 -9.90 -25.81 2.19
N SER A 504 -9.78 -24.67 2.89
CA SER A 504 -8.80 -24.50 3.96
C SER A 504 -8.96 -25.57 5.05
N LEU A 505 -10.19 -25.78 5.53
CA LEU A 505 -10.48 -26.77 6.56
C LEU A 505 -10.09 -28.19 6.13
N ILE A 506 -10.45 -28.58 4.90
CA ILE A 506 -10.08 -29.90 4.34
C ILE A 506 -8.56 -30.06 4.27
N ILE A 507 -7.84 -29.04 3.81
CA ILE A 507 -6.37 -29.08 3.72
C ILE A 507 -5.74 -29.19 5.10
N VAL A 508 -6.18 -28.38 6.07
CA VAL A 508 -5.66 -28.43 7.45
C VAL A 508 -5.89 -29.81 8.06
N ILE A 509 -7.10 -30.35 7.98
CA ILE A 509 -7.42 -31.69 8.48
C ILE A 509 -6.55 -32.74 7.78
N GLY A 510 -6.43 -32.66 6.45
CA GLY A 510 -5.59 -33.54 5.65
C GLY A 510 -4.13 -33.53 6.08
N ILE A 511 -3.57 -32.36 6.35
CA ILE A 511 -2.19 -32.18 6.84
C ILE A 511 -2.01 -32.83 8.22
N PHE A 512 -2.90 -32.57 9.17
CA PHE A 512 -2.82 -33.17 10.51
C PHE A 512 -2.97 -34.70 10.45
N CYS A 513 -3.91 -35.22 9.65
CA CYS A 513 -4.09 -36.65 9.43
C CYS A 513 -2.86 -37.30 8.79
N PHE A 514 -2.32 -36.70 7.73
CA PHE A 514 -1.13 -37.19 7.03
C PHE A 514 0.08 -37.23 7.95
N GLN A 515 0.32 -36.18 8.73
CA GLN A 515 1.45 -36.15 9.66
C GLN A 515 1.29 -37.14 10.81
N LYS A 516 0.08 -37.34 11.31
CA LYS A 516 -0.22 -38.38 12.30
C LYS A 516 0.07 -39.77 11.73
N TRP A 517 -0.43 -40.06 10.52
CA TRP A 517 -0.19 -41.33 9.83
C TRP A 517 1.31 -41.58 9.59
N LYS A 518 2.04 -40.57 9.10
CA LYS A 518 3.49 -40.62 8.90
C LYS A 518 4.24 -41.00 10.19
N MET A 519 3.84 -40.45 11.33
CA MET A 519 4.46 -40.77 12.62
C MET A 519 4.08 -42.17 13.13
N SER A 520 2.81 -42.58 13.00
CA SER A 520 2.38 -43.94 13.35
C SER A 520 3.08 -45.01 12.51
N GLY A 521 3.34 -44.73 11.23
CA GLY A 521 4.13 -45.62 10.35
C GLY A 521 5.58 -45.77 10.80
N MET A 522 6.20 -44.71 11.36
CA MET A 522 7.56 -44.78 11.92
C MET A 522 7.60 -45.51 13.28
N GLN A 523 6.56 -45.39 14.11
CA GLN A 523 6.46 -46.17 15.36
C GLN A 523 6.28 -47.67 15.12
N ASN A 524 5.65 -48.07 14.00
CA ASN A 524 5.58 -49.47 13.58
C ASN A 524 6.91 -49.99 12.99
N TYR A 525 7.86 -49.10 12.67
CA TYR A 525 9.24 -49.43 12.31
C TYR A 525 10.14 -49.32 13.56
N ASN A 526 9.88 -50.17 14.55
CA ASN A 526 10.66 -50.16 15.78
C ASN A 526 12.08 -50.75 15.51
N PRO A 527 13.19 -49.99 15.66
CA PRO A 527 14.54 -50.50 15.43
C PRO A 527 14.91 -51.66 16.37
N GLU A 528 14.21 -51.82 17.49
CA GLU A 528 14.36 -52.97 18.39
C GLU A 528 13.92 -54.29 17.75
N GLN A 529 12.90 -54.28 16.87
CA GLN A 529 12.50 -55.50 16.15
C GLN A 529 13.51 -55.92 15.09
N ILE A 530 14.24 -54.98 14.48
CA ILE A 530 15.33 -55.27 13.53
C ILE A 530 16.58 -55.75 14.29
N MET A 531 16.86 -55.18 15.47
CA MET A 531 17.99 -55.63 16.29
C MET A 531 17.74 -57.02 16.90
N LEU A 532 16.50 -57.33 17.28
CA LEU A 532 16.11 -58.67 17.76
C LEU A 532 16.06 -59.71 16.63
N SER A 533 15.59 -59.36 15.43
CA SER A 533 15.59 -60.29 14.28
C SER A 533 16.99 -60.52 13.69
N ALA A 534 17.88 -59.53 13.77
CA ALA A 534 19.29 -59.68 13.39
C ALA A 534 20.09 -60.52 14.39
N VAL A 535 19.70 -60.54 15.68
CA VAL A 535 20.32 -61.35 16.73
C VAL A 535 19.78 -62.79 16.72
N SER A 536 18.51 -63.02 16.35
CA SER A 536 17.91 -64.36 16.34
C SER A 536 18.39 -65.27 15.20
N HIS A 537 19.09 -64.75 14.19
CA HIS A 537 19.56 -65.54 13.04
C HIS A 537 21.00 -66.08 13.15
N ARG A 538 21.69 -65.91 14.29
CA ARG A 538 22.95 -66.64 14.53
C ARG A 538 22.67 -68.01 15.13
N THR A 539 22.46 -68.99 14.25
CA THR A 539 22.44 -70.41 14.61
C THR A 539 23.74 -70.82 15.30
N SER A 540 23.64 -71.56 16.41
CA SER A 540 24.75 -71.93 17.31
C SER A 540 25.85 -72.83 16.70
N ARG A 541 25.85 -73.06 15.39
CA ARG A 541 26.84 -73.87 14.67
C ARG A 541 28.15 -73.11 14.41
N ASP A 542 28.12 -71.79 14.23
CA ASP A 542 29.32 -71.01 13.87
C ASP A 542 30.23 -70.66 15.06
N VAL A 543 29.73 -70.80 16.29
CA VAL A 543 30.52 -70.48 17.50
C VAL A 543 31.48 -71.63 17.87
N ASN A 544 31.15 -72.88 17.51
CA ASN A 544 32.02 -74.04 17.80
C ASN A 544 33.17 -74.19 16.80
N ILE A 545 33.01 -73.77 15.54
CA ILE A 545 34.06 -73.85 14.51
C ILE A 545 35.20 -72.83 14.78
N MET A 546 34.89 -71.71 15.44
CA MET A 546 35.89 -70.68 15.77
C MET A 546 36.76 -71.04 17.00
N LYS A 547 36.28 -71.88 17.93
CA LYS A 547 37.07 -72.32 19.08
C LYS A 547 38.13 -73.36 18.72
N GLU A 548 37.87 -74.18 17.71
CA GLU A 548 38.79 -75.28 17.33
C GLU A 548 40.02 -74.78 16.56
N LYS A 549 39.91 -73.66 15.83
CA LYS A 549 41.04 -73.07 15.07
C LYS A 549 42.03 -72.24 15.88
N LEU A 550 41.73 -71.89 17.12
CA LEU A 550 42.60 -71.06 17.98
C LEU A 550 43.55 -71.85 18.88
N ILE A 551 43.44 -73.18 18.93
CA ILE A 551 44.26 -74.05 19.81
C ILE A 551 45.50 -74.63 19.07
N LEU A 552 45.57 -74.54 17.73
CA LEU A 552 46.59 -75.23 16.92
C LEU A 552 47.74 -74.36 16.39
N SER A 553 47.88 -73.09 16.78
CA SER A 553 48.99 -72.24 16.29
C SER A 553 49.63 -71.39 17.38
N GLY A 554 50.37 -72.02 18.28
CA GLY A 554 51.25 -71.31 19.21
C GLY A 554 52.40 -72.20 19.70
N ALA A 555 53.62 -71.97 19.17
CA ALA A 555 54.96 -72.12 19.78
C ALA A 555 56.07 -71.91 18.69
N PRO A 556 57.37 -71.66 19.01
CA PRO A 556 57.87 -70.29 19.20
C PRO A 556 59.28 -69.98 18.58
N ILE A 557 59.60 -68.67 18.53
CA ILE A 557 60.93 -68.00 18.71
C ILE A 557 62.15 -68.39 17.84
N ARG A 558 62.74 -67.39 17.16
CA ARG A 558 64.20 -67.10 17.26
C ARG A 558 64.56 -65.65 16.95
N MET A 559 65.36 -65.07 17.85
CA MET A 559 65.99 -63.75 17.78
C MET A 559 67.07 -63.69 16.69
N GLY A 560 67.33 -62.50 16.15
CA GLY A 560 68.48 -62.20 15.30
C GLY A 560 68.68 -60.70 15.14
N VAL A 561 69.75 -60.20 15.75
CA VAL A 561 70.17 -58.81 15.96
C VAL A 561 70.98 -58.25 14.77
N ARG A 562 71.04 -56.89 14.68
CA ARG A 562 72.03 -56.00 13.99
C ARG A 562 71.90 -55.86 12.46
N ALA A 563 72.22 -54.73 11.82
CA ALA A 563 72.78 -53.43 12.22
C ALA A 563 72.50 -52.38 11.11
N ASN A 564 72.60 -51.10 11.51
CA ASN A 564 72.90 -49.86 10.75
C ASN A 564 73.01 -49.90 9.22
N CYS A 565 72.31 -48.98 8.56
CA CYS A 565 72.87 -47.72 8.05
C CYS A 565 71.74 -46.70 7.87
#